data_AF-A0A7S4IES7-F1
#
_entry.id   AF-A0A7S4IES7-F1
#
_cell.length_a   1.000
_cell.length_b   1.000
_cell.length_c   1.000
_cell.angle_alpha   90.00
_cell.angle_beta   90.00
_cell.angle_gamma   90.00
#
_symmetry.space_group_name_H-M   'P 1'
#
loop_
_entity.id
_entity.type
_entity.pdbx_description
1 polymer ?
#
loop_
_entity_poly.entity_id
_entity_poly.type
_entity_poly.pdbx_seq_one_letter_code
_entity_poly.pdbx_strand_id
1 'polypeptide(L)'
;AKLVGEEMDETFLLGLTEENSSPSLSLVYFYQLWLEVLFGEYERAAETAANAEKARNINARRFPVLCNRTFYSGLATIILAQKEGRSKWEGTINAKMAQMEKWASSTPWNCQHKFELMSAEYAFLRGDKEAASKAYDCAITTAVNHRFVHEEALALERAGIFYTDSGDHGTAAGLFTRAYDCYVK
;
A
#
# COMPACT_ATOMS: atom_id res chain seq x y z
N ALA A 1 10.96 -9.48 8.66
CA ALA A 1 11.15 -9.21 10.09
C ALA A 1 9.86 -9.52 10.84
N LYS A 2 9.95 -10.27 11.95
CA LYS A 2 8.83 -10.42 12.91
C LYS A 2 8.69 -9.12 13.70
N LEU A 3 7.47 -8.66 13.96
CA LEU A 3 7.21 -7.44 14.72
C LEU A 3 7.33 -7.73 16.22
N VAL A 4 8.54 -7.68 16.75
CA VAL A 4 8.79 -7.89 18.18
C VAL A 4 9.55 -6.67 18.72
N GLY A 5 8.87 -5.88 19.55
CA GLY A 5 9.40 -4.71 20.24
C GLY A 5 8.57 -4.38 21.48
N GLU A 6 9.02 -3.42 22.29
CA GLU A 6 8.37 -3.08 23.57
C GLU A 6 6.90 -2.66 23.42
N GLU A 7 6.57 -1.97 22.33
CA GLU A 7 5.22 -1.46 22.05
C GLU A 7 4.34 -2.44 21.24
N MET A 8 4.95 -3.43 20.57
CA MET A 8 4.25 -4.39 19.72
C MET A 8 5.00 -5.72 19.65
N ASP A 9 4.38 -6.77 20.16
CA ASP A 9 4.81 -8.15 19.99
C ASP A 9 3.77 -8.94 19.19
N GLU A 10 4.07 -9.20 17.93
CA GLU A 10 3.25 -9.99 17.02
C GLU A 10 3.05 -11.41 17.50
N THR A 11 4.01 -12.03 18.20
CA THR A 11 3.85 -13.38 18.73
C THR A 11 2.80 -13.39 19.84
N PHE A 12 2.85 -12.39 20.71
CA PHE A 12 1.85 -12.17 21.75
C PHE A 12 0.48 -11.84 21.15
N LEU A 13 0.42 -10.92 20.19
CA LEU A 13 -0.84 -10.50 19.56
C LEU A 13 -1.47 -11.61 18.72
N LEU A 14 -0.69 -12.40 17.97
CA LEU A 14 -1.19 -13.57 17.27
C LEU A 14 -1.66 -14.66 18.24
N GLY A 15 -0.95 -14.88 19.36
CA GLY A 15 -1.37 -15.79 20.42
C GLY A 15 -2.69 -15.40 21.09
N LEU A 16 -2.93 -14.11 21.33
CA LEU A 16 -4.22 -13.60 21.82
C LEU A 16 -5.38 -13.83 20.83
N THR A 17 -5.08 -13.95 19.54
CA THR A 17 -6.10 -14.08 18.48
C THR A 17 -6.55 -15.52 18.22
N GLU A 18 -5.83 -16.53 18.72
CA GLU A 18 -6.31 -17.91 18.74
C GLU A 18 -7.46 -18.12 19.75
N GLU A 19 -7.49 -17.33 20.83
CA GLU A 19 -8.50 -17.46 21.90
C GLU A 19 -9.60 -16.38 21.89
N ASN A 20 -9.35 -15.16 21.37
CA ASN A 20 -10.39 -14.11 21.34
C ASN A 20 -10.18 -13.01 20.27
N SER A 21 -11.18 -12.89 19.39
CA SER A 21 -11.63 -11.67 18.69
C SER A 21 -10.85 -11.08 17.50
N SER A 22 -11.68 -10.74 16.51
CA SER A 22 -11.45 -10.15 15.19
C SER A 22 -10.60 -8.88 15.03
N PRO A 23 -10.75 -7.83 15.88
CA PRO A 23 -10.23 -6.50 15.53
C PRO A 23 -8.72 -6.37 15.73
N SER A 24 -8.17 -6.99 16.78
CA SER A 24 -6.74 -6.98 17.08
C SER A 24 -5.96 -7.69 15.97
N LEU A 25 -6.47 -8.83 15.49
CA LEU A 25 -5.90 -9.55 14.37
C LEU A 25 -5.85 -8.69 13.09
N SER A 26 -6.92 -7.95 12.79
CA SER A 26 -6.91 -7.05 11.63
C SER A 26 -5.91 -5.91 11.77
N LEU A 27 -5.63 -5.46 13.00
CA LEU A 27 -4.65 -4.40 13.24
C LEU A 27 -3.23 -4.92 13.04
N VAL A 28 -2.93 -6.14 13.51
CA VAL A 28 -1.65 -6.82 13.26
C VAL A 28 -1.38 -6.95 11.77
N TYR A 29 -2.35 -7.49 11.01
CA TYR A 29 -2.20 -7.61 9.56
C TYR A 29 -2.04 -6.27 8.86
N PHE A 30 -2.66 -5.20 9.36
CA PHE A 30 -2.42 -3.86 8.84
C PHE A 30 -0.95 -3.45 9.05
N TYR A 31 -0.43 -3.55 10.27
CA TYR A 31 0.95 -3.13 10.55
C TYR A 31 1.98 -3.98 9.82
N GLN A 32 1.78 -5.30 9.71
CA GLN A 32 2.62 -6.17 8.90
C GLN A 32 2.64 -5.72 7.44
N LEU A 33 1.46 -5.55 6.82
CA LEU A 33 1.36 -5.10 5.42
C LEU A 33 2.02 -3.74 5.22
N TRP A 34 1.80 -2.80 6.13
CA TRP A 34 2.37 -1.47 6.04
C TRP A 34 3.90 -1.52 6.05
N LEU A 35 4.48 -2.23 7.02
CA LEU A 35 5.93 -2.32 7.17
C LEU A 35 6.56 -3.14 6.04
N GLU A 36 5.92 -4.23 5.62
CA GLU A 36 6.40 -5.04 4.49
C GLU A 36 6.40 -4.23 3.19
N VAL A 37 5.38 -3.40 2.95
CA VAL A 37 5.38 -2.49 1.79
C VAL A 37 6.45 -1.42 1.90
N LEU A 38 6.60 -0.79 3.07
CA LEU A 38 7.61 0.26 3.29
C LEU A 38 9.05 -0.26 3.12
N PHE A 39 9.31 -1.50 3.48
CA PHE A 39 10.64 -2.10 3.33
C PHE A 39 10.82 -2.85 2.00
N GLY A 40 9.87 -2.77 1.07
CA GLY A 40 9.97 -3.41 -0.24
C GLY A 40 9.82 -4.94 -0.24
N GLU A 41 9.31 -5.50 0.85
CA GLU A 41 9.12 -6.94 1.08
C GLU A 41 7.78 -7.42 0.49
N TYR A 42 7.55 -7.16 -0.80
CA TYR A 42 6.24 -7.31 -1.44
C TYR A 42 5.74 -8.76 -1.48
N GLU A 43 6.63 -9.73 -1.65
CA GLU A 43 6.31 -11.16 -1.63
C GLU A 43 5.71 -11.55 -0.27
N ARG A 44 6.30 -11.06 0.83
CA ARG A 44 5.77 -11.26 2.18
C ARG A 44 4.47 -10.50 2.42
N ALA A 45 4.35 -9.27 1.90
CA ALA A 45 3.09 -8.52 1.97
C ALA A 45 1.93 -9.29 1.28
N ALA A 46 2.19 -9.99 0.19
CA ALA A 46 1.17 -10.82 -0.46
C ALA A 46 0.80 -12.06 0.37
N GLU A 47 1.76 -12.71 1.03
CA GLU A 47 1.49 -13.80 1.96
C GLU A 47 0.66 -13.33 3.17
N THR A 48 1.05 -12.21 3.77
CA THR A 48 0.33 -11.54 4.86
C THR A 48 -1.10 -11.20 4.43
N ALA A 49 -1.28 -10.66 3.22
CA ALA A 49 -2.61 -10.39 2.67
C ALA A 49 -3.47 -11.66 2.54
N ALA A 50 -2.90 -12.74 2.00
CA ALA A 50 -3.60 -14.02 1.84
C ALA A 50 -3.99 -14.63 3.18
N ASN A 51 -3.12 -14.55 4.19
CA ASN A 51 -3.42 -15.00 5.56
C ASN A 51 -4.55 -14.18 6.18
N ALA A 52 -4.51 -12.87 5.96
CA ALA A 52 -5.53 -11.94 6.45
C ALA A 52 -6.89 -12.12 5.75
N GLU A 53 -6.95 -12.64 4.53
CA GLU A 53 -8.20 -12.99 3.83
C GLU A 53 -8.79 -14.32 4.34
N LYS A 54 -7.94 -15.29 4.72
CA LYS A 54 -8.35 -16.62 5.22
C LYS A 54 -8.82 -16.61 6.69
N ALA A 55 -8.41 -15.62 7.46
CA ALA A 55 -8.73 -15.54 8.88
C ALA A 55 -10.27 -15.42 9.10
N ARG A 56 -10.87 -16.49 9.64
CA ARG A 56 -12.34 -16.72 9.75
C ARG A 56 -13.12 -15.68 10.56
N ASN A 57 -12.45 -14.74 11.18
CA ASN A 57 -13.05 -13.72 12.01
C ASN A 57 -12.41 -12.35 11.77
N ILE A 58 -12.15 -11.90 10.54
CA ILE A 58 -11.81 -10.47 10.34
C ILE A 58 -13.05 -9.65 9.98
N ASN A 59 -13.93 -9.47 10.96
CA ASN A 59 -14.86 -8.35 11.03
C ASN A 59 -14.12 -7.05 11.38
N ALA A 60 -13.22 -6.60 10.50
CA ALA A 60 -12.72 -5.24 10.53
C ALA A 60 -13.83 -4.28 10.05
N ARG A 61 -14.89 -4.12 10.86
CA ARG A 61 -15.92 -3.09 10.62
C ARG A 61 -15.37 -1.67 10.84
N ARG A 62 -14.14 -1.53 11.33
CA ARG A 62 -13.46 -0.25 11.47
C ARG A 62 -12.81 0.14 10.14
N PHE A 63 -13.49 1.06 9.46
CA PHE A 63 -13.10 1.58 8.15
C PHE A 63 -11.61 1.91 7.99
N PRO A 64 -10.91 2.59 8.93
CA PRO A 64 -9.50 2.95 8.73
C PRO A 64 -8.58 1.74 8.55
N VAL A 65 -8.76 0.69 9.37
CA VAL A 65 -7.93 -0.52 9.29
C VAL A 65 -8.21 -1.28 8.00
N LEU A 66 -9.48 -1.39 7.62
CA LEU A 66 -9.88 -2.07 6.40
C LEU A 66 -9.36 -1.35 5.15
N CYS A 67 -9.51 -0.02 5.10
CA CYS A 67 -9.01 0.79 4.00
C CYS A 67 -7.50 0.64 3.83
N ASN A 68 -6.74 0.78 4.91
CA ASN A 68 -5.28 0.64 4.83
C ASN A 68 -4.85 -0.78 4.43
N ARG A 69 -5.50 -1.84 4.96
CA ARG A 69 -5.19 -3.22 4.54
C ARG A 69 -5.42 -3.43 3.04
N THR A 70 -6.56 -2.99 2.52
CA THR A 70 -6.86 -3.10 1.08
C THR A 70 -5.85 -2.31 0.25
N PHE A 71 -5.49 -1.11 0.68
CA PHE A 71 -4.50 -0.27 0.01
C PHE A 71 -3.12 -0.94 -0.04
N TYR A 72 -2.51 -1.27 1.11
CA TYR A 72 -1.17 -1.85 1.15
C TYR A 72 -1.10 -3.22 0.46
N SER A 73 -2.11 -4.06 0.66
CA SER A 73 -2.23 -5.34 -0.06
C SER A 73 -2.38 -5.14 -1.57
N GLY A 74 -3.18 -4.16 -2.00
CA GLY A 74 -3.39 -3.84 -3.41
C GLY A 74 -2.12 -3.33 -4.07
N LEU A 75 -1.42 -2.41 -3.41
CA LEU A 75 -0.14 -1.88 -3.87
C LEU A 75 0.91 -2.99 -4.03
N ALA A 76 1.10 -3.82 -3.01
CA ALA A 76 2.02 -4.96 -3.08
C ALA A 76 1.68 -5.92 -4.22
N THR A 77 0.38 -6.20 -4.42
CA THR A 77 -0.09 -7.07 -5.50
C THR A 77 0.24 -6.51 -6.88
N ILE A 78 0.05 -5.20 -7.09
CA ILE A 78 0.35 -4.54 -8.37
C ILE A 78 1.85 -4.60 -8.65
N ILE A 79 2.69 -4.35 -7.64
CA ILE A 79 4.15 -4.39 -7.77
C ILE A 79 4.64 -5.81 -8.08
N LEU A 80 4.12 -6.84 -7.40
CA LEU A 80 4.47 -8.23 -7.70
C LEU A 80 4.05 -8.65 -9.11
N ALA A 81 2.92 -8.14 -9.58
CA ALA A 81 2.45 -8.43 -10.94
C ALA A 81 3.41 -7.94 -12.03
N GLN A 82 4.26 -6.92 -11.74
CA GLN A 82 5.32 -6.48 -12.65
C GLN A 82 6.41 -7.55 -12.80
N LYS A 83 6.72 -8.30 -11.73
CA LYS A 83 7.75 -9.36 -11.72
C LYS A 83 7.24 -10.72 -12.18
N GLU A 84 6.08 -11.14 -11.67
CA GLU A 84 5.55 -12.50 -11.83
C GLU A 84 4.58 -12.65 -13.01
N GLY A 85 4.20 -11.54 -13.63
CA GLY A 85 3.24 -11.49 -14.72
C GLY A 85 1.84 -11.10 -14.26
N ARG A 86 1.24 -10.18 -15.03
CA ARG A 86 -0.08 -9.58 -14.74
C ARG A 86 -1.21 -10.59 -14.61
N SER A 87 -1.25 -11.61 -15.45
CA SER A 87 -2.39 -12.55 -15.55
C SER A 87 -2.68 -13.28 -14.24
N LYS A 88 -1.66 -13.58 -13.44
CA LYS A 88 -1.79 -14.23 -12.13
C LYS A 88 -2.55 -13.37 -11.12
N TRP A 89 -2.37 -12.05 -11.19
CA TRP A 89 -2.80 -11.12 -10.15
C TRP A 89 -3.99 -10.23 -10.55
N GLU A 90 -4.36 -10.24 -11.83
CA GLU A 90 -5.35 -9.32 -12.41
C GLU A 90 -6.70 -9.31 -11.69
N GLY A 91 -7.23 -10.48 -11.33
CA GLY A 91 -8.49 -10.57 -10.58
C GLY A 91 -8.41 -9.88 -9.21
N THR A 92 -7.33 -10.12 -8.48
CA THR A 92 -7.07 -9.52 -7.16
C THR A 92 -6.86 -8.01 -7.26
N ILE A 93 -6.09 -7.56 -8.26
CA ILE A 93 -5.85 -6.14 -8.52
C ILE A 93 -7.17 -5.43 -8.79
N ASN A 94 -7.98 -5.95 -9.71
CA ASN A 94 -9.25 -5.34 -10.09
C ASN A 94 -10.22 -5.24 -8.90
N ALA A 95 -10.31 -6.28 -8.07
CA ALA A 95 -11.15 -6.27 -6.88
C ALA A 95 -10.71 -5.20 -5.86
N LYS A 96 -9.40 -5.09 -5.57
CA LYS A 96 -8.87 -4.09 -4.63
C LYS A 96 -8.96 -2.67 -5.18
N MET A 97 -8.71 -2.48 -6.48
CA MET A 97 -8.89 -1.20 -7.18
C MET A 97 -10.33 -0.71 -7.12
N ALA A 98 -11.31 -1.56 -7.47
CA ALA A 98 -12.74 -1.20 -7.43
C ALA A 98 -13.19 -0.85 -6.00
N GLN A 99 -12.69 -1.59 -5.01
CA GLN A 99 -13.00 -1.30 -3.61
C GLN A 99 -12.41 0.04 -3.14
N MET A 100 -11.17 0.35 -3.54
CA MET A 100 -10.51 1.61 -3.24
C MET A 100 -11.15 2.80 -3.96
N GLU A 101 -11.56 2.64 -5.22
CA GLU A 101 -12.28 3.65 -5.98
C GLU A 101 -13.60 4.03 -5.30
N LYS A 102 -14.36 3.02 -4.87
CA LYS A 102 -15.60 3.22 -4.11
C LYS A 102 -15.36 4.04 -2.83
N TRP A 103 -14.28 3.74 -2.10
CA TRP A 103 -13.96 4.48 -0.88
C TRP A 103 -13.37 5.86 -1.15
N ALA A 104 -12.59 6.04 -2.22
CA ALA A 104 -12.13 7.35 -2.68
C ALA A 104 -13.33 8.26 -3.03
N SER A 105 -14.38 7.69 -3.62
CA SER A 105 -15.62 8.42 -3.93
C SER A 105 -16.41 8.82 -2.68
N SER A 106 -16.45 7.96 -1.65
CA SER A 106 -17.21 8.23 -0.42
C SER A 106 -16.45 9.04 0.64
N THR A 107 -15.13 8.87 0.74
CA THR A 107 -14.26 9.54 1.71
C THR A 107 -12.95 9.98 1.05
N PRO A 108 -12.98 11.00 0.17
CA PRO A 108 -11.83 11.41 -0.63
C PRO A 108 -10.61 11.76 0.22
N TRP A 109 -10.83 12.48 1.33
CA TRP A 109 -9.74 12.89 2.24
C TRP A 109 -8.84 11.72 2.66
N ASN A 110 -9.45 10.57 3.00
CA ASN A 110 -8.74 9.43 3.56
C ASN A 110 -8.26 8.42 2.51
N CYS A 111 -8.87 8.41 1.33
CA CYS A 111 -8.73 7.30 0.37
C CYS A 111 -8.27 7.73 -1.03
N GLN A 112 -8.39 9.00 -1.40
CA GLN A 112 -8.11 9.44 -2.76
C GLN A 112 -6.63 9.27 -3.12
N HIS A 113 -5.69 9.77 -2.31
CA HIS A 113 -4.25 9.61 -2.55
C HIS A 113 -3.81 8.13 -2.65
N LYS A 114 -4.47 7.24 -1.89
CA LYS A 114 -4.23 5.78 -1.92
C LYS A 114 -4.67 5.16 -3.24
N PHE A 115 -5.87 5.52 -3.70
CA PHE A 115 -6.40 5.06 -4.97
C PHE A 115 -5.59 5.61 -6.15
N GLU A 116 -5.18 6.88 -6.10
CA GLU A 116 -4.32 7.52 -7.11
C GLU A 116 -2.97 6.82 -7.20
N LEU A 117 -2.33 6.49 -6.07
CA LEU A 117 -1.06 5.76 -6.07
C LEU A 117 -1.21 4.36 -6.66
N MET A 118 -2.25 3.62 -6.28
CA MET A 118 -2.52 2.31 -6.89
C MET A 118 -2.80 2.43 -8.39
N SER A 119 -3.49 3.49 -8.82
CA SER A 119 -3.76 3.77 -10.23
C SER A 119 -2.49 4.05 -11.01
N ALA A 120 -1.53 4.76 -10.41
CA ALA A 120 -0.24 5.05 -11.02
C ALA A 120 0.57 3.77 -11.29
N GLU A 121 0.69 2.92 -10.27
CA GLU A 121 1.37 1.63 -10.37
C GLU A 121 0.68 0.68 -11.35
N TYR A 122 -0.65 0.69 -11.38
CA TYR A 122 -1.41 -0.13 -12.32
C TYR A 122 -1.28 0.37 -13.77
N ALA A 123 -1.26 1.69 -13.98
CA ALA A 123 -0.97 2.25 -15.30
C ALA A 123 0.44 1.87 -15.77
N PHE A 124 1.43 1.93 -14.86
CA PHE A 124 2.79 1.52 -15.15
C PHE A 124 2.89 0.03 -15.50
N LEU A 125 2.23 -0.84 -14.73
CA LEU A 125 2.12 -2.28 -15.02
C LEU A 125 1.56 -2.57 -16.43
N ARG A 126 0.68 -1.70 -16.94
CA ARG A 126 0.10 -1.82 -18.30
C ARG A 126 0.95 -1.18 -19.40
N GLY A 127 2.09 -0.58 -19.05
CA GLY A 127 2.97 0.12 -19.99
C GLY A 127 2.50 1.54 -20.36
N ASP A 128 1.47 2.07 -19.69
CA ASP A 128 0.96 3.42 -19.94
C ASP A 128 1.70 4.44 -19.06
N LYS A 129 2.89 4.84 -19.52
CA LYS A 129 3.77 5.77 -18.78
C LYS A 129 3.15 7.16 -18.60
N GLU A 130 2.37 7.62 -19.56
CA GLU A 130 1.73 8.95 -19.48
C GLU A 130 0.66 8.97 -18.40
N ALA A 131 -0.21 7.96 -18.36
CA ALA A 131 -1.21 7.85 -17.30
C ALA A 131 -0.55 7.61 -15.93
N ALA A 132 0.52 6.81 -15.87
CA ALA A 132 1.25 6.56 -14.62
C ALA A 132 1.83 7.85 -14.03
N SER A 133 2.54 8.65 -14.85
CA SER A 133 3.14 9.92 -14.42
C SER A 133 2.09 10.88 -13.86
N LYS A 134 0.97 11.09 -14.58
CA LYS A 134 -0.12 11.96 -14.11
C LYS A 134 -0.73 11.47 -12.79
N ALA A 135 -0.90 10.15 -12.65
CA ALA A 135 -1.47 9.57 -11.44
C ALA A 135 -0.51 9.68 -10.24
N TYR A 136 0.81 9.58 -10.44
CA TYR A 136 1.79 9.85 -9.39
C TYR A 136 1.73 11.30 -8.92
N ASP A 137 1.68 12.26 -9.85
CA ASP A 137 1.56 13.69 -9.51
C ASP A 137 0.29 13.97 -8.68
N CYS A 138 -0.84 13.36 -9.06
CA CYS A 138 -2.07 13.44 -8.28
C CYS A 138 -1.89 12.83 -6.89
N ALA A 139 -1.37 11.60 -6.78
CA ALA A 139 -1.20 10.91 -5.51
C ALA A 139 -0.34 11.72 -4.51
N ILE A 140 0.80 12.26 -5.00
CA ILE A 140 1.70 13.09 -4.21
C ILE A 140 1.00 14.38 -3.78
N THR A 141 0.37 15.09 -4.71
CA THR A 141 -0.31 16.37 -4.43
C THR A 141 -1.45 16.19 -3.43
N THR A 142 -2.26 15.15 -3.60
CA THR A 142 -3.36 14.83 -2.71
C THR A 142 -2.86 14.43 -1.32
N ALA A 143 -1.81 13.61 -1.22
CA ALA A 143 -1.22 13.22 0.07
C ALA A 143 -0.68 14.43 0.85
N VAL A 144 0.02 15.34 0.17
CA VAL A 144 0.52 16.61 0.74
C VAL A 144 -0.65 17.45 1.26
N ASN A 145 -1.66 17.69 0.41
CA ASN A 145 -2.80 18.53 0.76
C ASN A 145 -3.61 17.97 1.93
N HIS A 146 -3.74 16.64 2.00
CA HIS A 146 -4.45 15.96 3.07
C HIS A 146 -3.58 15.66 4.30
N ARG A 147 -2.28 16.02 4.26
CA ARG A 147 -1.29 15.89 5.34
C ARG A 147 -0.99 14.44 5.76
N PHE A 148 -1.01 13.52 4.81
CA PHE A 148 -0.62 12.12 5.02
C PHE A 148 0.86 11.94 4.68
N VAL A 149 1.75 12.29 5.64
CA VAL A 149 3.20 12.33 5.42
C VAL A 149 3.82 10.97 5.05
N HIS A 150 3.31 9.88 5.63
CA HIS A 150 3.81 8.53 5.32
C HIS A 150 3.40 8.09 3.91
N GLU A 151 2.16 8.35 3.52
CA GLU A 151 1.69 8.08 2.17
C GLU A 151 2.28 9.04 1.13
N GLU A 152 2.60 10.29 1.51
CA GLU A 152 3.39 11.21 0.69
C GLU A 152 4.78 10.62 0.42
N ALA A 153 5.49 10.19 1.47
CA ALA A 153 6.81 9.57 1.36
C ALA A 153 6.79 8.36 0.43
N LEU A 154 5.81 7.47 0.63
CA LEU A 154 5.63 6.29 -0.19
C LEU A 154 5.30 6.65 -1.65
N ALA A 155 4.41 7.60 -1.90
CA ALA A 155 4.09 8.03 -3.26
C ALA A 155 5.30 8.63 -3.98
N LEU A 156 6.12 9.42 -3.27
CA LEU A 156 7.38 9.97 -3.79
C LEU A 156 8.40 8.89 -4.11
N GLU A 157 8.60 7.93 -3.20
CA GLU A 157 9.50 6.80 -3.42
C GLU A 157 9.10 5.99 -4.65
N ARG A 158 7.81 5.61 -4.74
CA ARG A 158 7.28 4.83 -5.86
C ARG A 158 7.36 5.60 -7.19
N ALA A 159 7.09 6.90 -7.18
CA ALA A 159 7.31 7.75 -8.36
C ALA A 159 8.79 7.80 -8.76
N GLY A 160 9.70 7.91 -7.79
CA GLY A 160 11.15 7.88 -8.04
C GLY A 160 11.61 6.58 -8.71
N ILE A 161 11.07 5.43 -8.27
CA ILE A 161 11.31 4.13 -8.90
C ILE A 161 10.78 4.11 -10.33
N PHE A 162 9.53 4.57 -10.55
CA PHE A 162 8.94 4.68 -11.89
C PHE A 162 9.80 5.52 -12.86
N TYR A 163 10.29 6.67 -12.43
CA TYR A 163 11.13 7.53 -13.28
C TYR A 163 12.51 6.91 -13.52
N THR A 164 13.08 6.22 -12.53
CA THR A 164 14.32 5.44 -12.68
C THR A 164 14.16 4.36 -13.75
N ASP A 165 13.10 3.55 -13.66
CA ASP A 165 12.79 2.49 -14.62
C ASP A 165 12.40 3.03 -16.01
N SER A 166 11.97 4.30 -16.07
CA SER A 166 11.71 5.02 -17.31
C SER A 166 12.94 5.70 -17.91
N GLY A 167 14.09 5.69 -17.23
CA GLY A 167 15.34 6.29 -17.68
C GLY A 167 15.52 7.77 -17.33
N ASP A 168 14.60 8.37 -16.58
CA ASP A 168 14.68 9.77 -16.13
C ASP A 168 15.23 9.86 -14.69
N HIS A 169 16.54 9.60 -14.57
CA HIS A 169 17.23 9.62 -13.29
C HIS A 169 17.27 11.02 -12.63
N GLY A 170 17.15 12.08 -13.43
CA GLY A 170 17.15 13.46 -12.92
C GLY A 170 15.91 13.76 -12.11
N THR A 171 14.74 13.44 -12.65
CA THR A 171 13.46 13.55 -11.93
C THR A 171 13.42 12.60 -10.73
N ALA A 172 13.90 11.37 -10.90
CA ALA A 172 13.92 10.37 -9.82
C ALA A 172 14.71 10.83 -8.58
N ALA A 173 15.90 11.42 -8.75
CA ALA A 173 16.74 11.86 -7.64
C ALA A 173 16.04 12.91 -6.73
N GLY A 174 15.32 13.85 -7.34
CA GLY A 174 14.54 14.84 -6.60
C GLY A 174 13.39 14.23 -5.81
N LEU A 175 12.72 13.22 -6.38
CA LEU A 175 11.63 12.49 -5.71
C LEU A 175 12.15 11.69 -4.51
N PHE A 176 13.27 10.97 -4.65
CA PHE A 176 13.87 10.24 -3.53
C PHE A 176 14.33 11.15 -2.39
N THR A 177 14.88 12.32 -2.72
CA THR A 177 15.27 13.31 -1.69
C THR A 177 14.05 13.76 -0.88
N ARG A 178 12.95 14.09 -1.56
CA ARG A 178 11.69 14.47 -0.89
C ARG A 178 11.08 13.32 -0.09
N ALA A 179 11.16 12.09 -0.59
CA ALA A 179 10.70 10.91 0.13
C ALA A 179 11.46 10.75 1.45
N TYR A 180 12.80 10.84 1.39
CA TYR A 180 13.67 10.83 2.56
C TYR A 180 13.29 11.90 3.58
N ASP A 181 13.09 13.15 3.13
CA ASP A 181 12.67 14.25 4.01
C ASP A 181 11.32 13.99 4.70
N CYS A 182 10.44 13.21 4.08
CA CYS A 182 9.17 12.83 4.70
C CYS A 182 9.32 11.69 5.71
N TYR A 183 10.24 10.75 5.49
CA TYR A 183 10.50 9.65 6.42
C TYR A 183 11.25 10.07 7.69
N VAL A 184 12.01 11.18 7.64
CA VAL A 184 12.81 11.68 8.78
C VAL A 184 12.04 12.66 9.67
N LYS A 185 10.84 13.11 9.26
CA LYS A 185 9.95 13.95 10.07
C LYS A 185 9.30 13.18 11.22
#